data_AF-A0A674BKQ9-F1
#
_entry.id   AF-A0A674BKQ9-F1
#
_cell.length_a   1.000
_cell.length_b   1.000
_cell.length_c   1.000
_cell.angle_alpha   90.00
_cell.angle_beta   90.00
_cell.angle_gamma   90.00
#
_symmetry.space_group_name_H-M   'P 1'
#
loop_
_entity.id
_entity.type
_entity.pdbx_description
1 polymer ?
#
loop_
_entity_poly.entity_id
_entity_poly.type
_entity_poly.pdbx_seq_one_letter_code
_entity_poly.pdbx_strand_id
1 'polypeptide(L)'
;MLRLQMTDGHTNAVGLEFKHLSQISLDTPPGTKVKILGTVQVKNGILLLDDSKISVLGGEVDHMMEKWELQRSLAKHSRSNIGREGGAPPFVPFGQV
;
A
#
# COMPACT_ATOMS: atom_id res chain seq x y z
N MET A 1 4.91 -7.50 -5.35
CA MET A 1 4.18 -6.63 -6.30
C MET A 1 3.45 -5.56 -5.53
N LEU A 2 4.06 -4.38 -5.40
CA LEU A 2 3.53 -3.20 -4.75
C LEU A 2 2.84 -2.27 -5.76
N ARG A 3 1.74 -1.65 -5.34
CA ARG A 3 1.09 -0.53 -6.05
C ARG A 3 1.24 0.73 -5.19
N LEU A 4 2.05 1.66 -5.66
CA LEU A 4 2.37 2.90 -4.96
C LEU A 4 1.41 4.01 -5.41
N GLN A 5 0.78 4.68 -4.45
CA GLN A 5 0.12 5.95 -4.70
C GLN A 5 1.13 7.06 -4.42
N MET A 6 1.42 7.86 -5.44
CA MET A 6 2.45 8.89 -5.41
C MET A 6 1.83 10.25 -5.74
N THR A 7 2.46 11.32 -5.25
CA THR A 7 2.06 12.68 -5.60
C THR A 7 3.29 13.60 -5.59
N ASP A 8 3.25 14.63 -6.45
CA ASP A 8 4.18 15.76 -6.42
C ASP A 8 3.66 16.94 -5.56
N GLY A 9 2.54 16.72 -4.85
CA GLY A 9 1.83 17.73 -4.06
C GLY A 9 0.63 18.36 -4.78
N HIS A 10 0.48 18.15 -6.10
CA HIS A 10 -0.62 18.69 -6.89
C HIS A 10 -1.34 17.62 -7.70
N THR A 11 -0.58 16.71 -8.31
CA THR A 11 -1.07 15.64 -9.16
C THR A 11 -0.85 14.29 -8.48
N ASN A 12 -1.81 13.39 -8.62
CA ASN A 12 -1.68 12.01 -8.18
C ASN A 12 -1.20 11.12 -9.34
N ALA A 13 -0.30 10.20 -9.03
CA ALA A 13 0.21 9.21 -9.95
C ALA A 13 0.22 7.82 -9.29
N VAL A 14 0.16 6.78 -10.13
CA VAL A 14 0.23 5.39 -9.66
C VAL A 14 1.53 4.78 -10.16
N GLY A 15 2.34 4.27 -9.24
CA GLY A 15 3.50 3.44 -9.52
C GLY A 15 3.18 1.96 -9.32
N LEU A 16 3.73 1.11 -10.18
CA LEU A 16 3.67 -0.35 -10.04
C LEU A 16 5.09 -0.91 -9.96
N GLU A 17 5.33 -1.77 -8.98
CA GLU A 17 6.53 -2.60 -8.91
C GLU A 17 6.54 -3.56 -10.11
N PHE A 18 7.20 -3.15 -11.20
CA PHE A 18 7.34 -3.96 -12.41
C PHE A 18 8.51 -4.93 -12.28
N LYS A 19 9.57 -4.51 -11.61
CA LYS A 19 10.65 -5.36 -11.09
C LYS A 19 10.75 -5.16 -9.58
N HIS A 20 11.31 -6.14 -8.89
CA HIS A 20 11.42 -6.11 -7.44
C HIS A 20 12.08 -4.81 -6.93
N LEU A 21 11.44 -4.15 -5.97
CA LEU A 21 11.95 -2.97 -5.28
C LEU A 21 12.52 -3.39 -3.93
N SER A 22 13.83 -3.22 -3.73
CA SER A 22 14.50 -3.67 -2.51
C SER A 22 14.34 -2.69 -1.35
N GLN A 23 14.21 -1.40 -1.68
CA GLN A 23 14.16 -0.30 -0.69
C GLN A 23 12.74 0.07 -0.24
N ILE A 24 11.70 -0.49 -0.87
CA ILE A 24 10.29 -0.14 -0.60
C ILE A 24 9.52 -1.42 -0.25
N SER A 25 8.76 -1.37 0.84
CA SER A 25 7.93 -2.48 1.31
C SER A 25 6.57 -1.98 1.82
N LEU A 26 5.72 -2.89 2.28
CA LEU A 26 4.47 -2.52 2.96
C LEU A 26 4.69 -1.82 4.31
N ASP A 27 5.91 -1.89 4.84
CA ASP A 27 6.30 -1.22 6.08
C ASP A 27 6.87 0.18 5.88
N THR A 28 7.06 0.60 4.63
CA THR A 28 7.48 1.96 4.31
C THR A 28 6.41 2.96 4.77
N PRO A 29 6.77 3.97 5.58
CA PRO A 29 5.80 4.89 6.14
C PRO A 29 5.14 5.78 5.06
N PRO A 30 3.86 6.09 5.20
CA PRO A 30 3.19 7.07 4.37
C PRO A 30 3.93 8.42 4.35
N GLY A 31 4.01 9.01 3.17
CA GLY A 31 4.68 10.29 2.97
C GLY A 31 6.19 10.18 2.76
N THR A 32 6.77 8.97 2.75
CA THR A 32 8.16 8.74 2.30
C THR A 32 8.43 9.39 0.95
N LYS A 33 9.50 10.18 0.90
CA LYS A 33 9.94 10.85 -0.32
C LYS A 33 10.81 9.89 -1.13
N VAL A 34 10.49 9.80 -2.41
CA VAL A 34 11.24 8.99 -3.38
C VAL A 34 11.66 9.87 -4.53
N LYS A 35 12.86 9.62 -5.04
CA LYS A 35 13.40 10.26 -6.22
C LYS A 35 13.27 9.29 -7.39
N ILE A 36 12.60 9.73 -8.44
CA ILE A 36 12.59 9.02 -9.72
C ILE A 36 13.85 9.38 -10.50
N LEU A 37 14.58 8.37 -10.96
CA LEU A 37 15.87 8.50 -11.64
C LEU A 37 15.71 8.19 -13.13
N GLY A 38 16.17 9.11 -13.98
CA GLY A 38 16.12 8.95 -15.43
C GLY A 38 14.70 8.79 -15.98
N THR A 39 14.59 8.09 -17.11
CA THR A 39 13.31 7.88 -17.79
C THR A 39 12.62 6.61 -17.30
N VAL A 40 11.37 6.75 -16.84
CA VAL A 40 10.47 5.66 -16.42
C VAL A 40 9.43 5.42 -17.50
N GLN A 41 9.15 4.15 -17.79
CA GLN A 41 8.07 3.80 -18.73
C GLN A 41 6.71 4.02 -18.06
N VAL A 42 5.80 4.64 -18.81
CA VAL A 42 4.41 4.82 -18.40
C VAL A 42 3.52 4.06 -19.37
N LYS A 43 2.68 3.16 -18.84
CA LYS A 43 1.64 2.45 -19.63
C LYS A 43 0.29 2.64 -18.96
N ASN A 44 -0.71 3.07 -19.73
CA ASN A 44 -2.07 3.33 -19.24
C ASN A 44 -2.11 4.25 -18.00
N GLY A 45 -1.21 5.23 -17.93
CA GLY A 45 -1.12 6.16 -16.79
C GLY A 45 -0.43 5.60 -15.54
N ILE A 46 0.16 4.40 -15.61
CA ILE A 46 0.88 3.75 -14.51
C ILE A 46 2.38 3.78 -14.78
N LEU A 47 3.16 4.26 -13.80
CA LEU A 47 4.62 4.24 -13.83
C LEU A 47 5.12 2.83 -13.54
N LEU A 48 5.93 2.28 -14.44
CA LEU A 48 6.54 0.95 -14.27
C LEU A 48 7.89 1.11 -13.57
N LEU A 49 7.92 0.82 -12.28
CA LEU A 49 9.07 1.05 -11.41
C LEU A 49 9.96 -0.19 -11.34
N ASP A 50 11.25 0.08 -11.27
CA ASP A 50 12.32 -0.87 -10.97
C ASP A 50 13.31 -0.25 -9.99
N ASP A 51 14.15 -1.07 -9.36
CA ASP A 51 15.09 -0.63 -8.32
C ASP A 51 16.18 0.33 -8.84
N SER A 52 16.41 0.37 -10.16
CA SER A 52 17.39 1.26 -10.80
C SER A 52 16.85 2.67 -11.08
N LYS A 53 15.52 2.81 -11.16
CA LYS A 53 14.83 4.05 -11.50
C LYS A 53 14.19 4.74 -10.30
N ILE A 54 14.37 4.20 -9.10
CA ILE A 54 13.85 4.79 -7.87
C ILE A 54 14.91 4.77 -6.77
N SER A 55 14.97 5.87 -6.02
CA SER A 55 15.81 5.97 -4.82
C SER A 55 14.97 6.52 -3.68
N VAL A 56 15.03 5.85 -2.52
CA VAL A 56 14.28 6.27 -1.34
C VAL A 56 15.09 7.35 -0.62
N LEU A 57 14.49 8.54 -0.47
CA LEU A 57 15.06 9.63 0.31
C LEU A 57 14.66 9.54 1.79
N GLY A 58 13.61 8.78 2.08
CA GLY A 58 13.11 8.58 3.44
C GLY A 58 12.13 9.68 3.86
N GLY A 59 12.04 9.88 5.17
CA GLY A 59 11.06 10.76 5.80
C GLY A 59 9.66 10.14 5.86
N GLU A 60 8.81 10.84 6.59
CA GLU A 60 7.41 10.49 6.81
C GLU A 60 6.58 11.78 6.92
N VAL A 61 5.26 11.63 6.98
CA VAL A 61 4.34 12.75 7.10
C VAL A 61 3.35 12.45 8.21
N ASP A 62 3.48 13.15 9.34
CA ASP A 62 2.78 12.86 10.61
C ASP A 62 1.27 12.64 10.44
N HIS A 63 0.58 13.54 9.74
CA HIS A 63 -0.87 13.44 9.55
C HIS A 63 -1.31 12.21 8.73
N MET A 64 -0.42 11.63 7.91
CA MET A 64 -0.69 10.39 7.18
C MET A 64 -0.39 9.14 8.05
N MET A 65 0.49 9.27 9.04
CA MET A 65 0.90 8.19 9.93
C MET A 65 -0.23 7.76 10.86
N GLU A 66 -1.02 8.69 11.40
CA GLU A 66 -2.12 8.38 12.34
C GLU A 66 -3.10 7.35 11.77
N LYS A 67 -3.61 7.60 10.54
CA LYS A 67 -4.54 6.69 9.86
C LYS A 67 -3.89 5.34 9.56
N TRP A 68 -2.62 5.35 9.16
CA TRP A 68 -1.90 4.14 8.78
C TRP A 68 -1.58 3.24 9.97
N GLU A 69 -1.12 3.82 11.08
CA GLU A 69 -0.82 3.08 12.30
C GLU A 69 -2.11 2.46 12.90
N LEU A 70 -3.23 3.20 12.85
CA LEU A 70 -4.54 2.65 13.21
C LEU A 70 -4.91 1.46 12.33
N GLN A 71 -4.79 1.59 11.00
CA GLN A 71 -5.11 0.50 10.07
C GLN A 71 -4.20 -0.72 10.28
N ARG A 72 -2.90 -0.50 10.52
CA ARG A 72 -1.94 -1.55 10.83
C ARG A 72 -2.27 -2.25 12.15
N SER A 73 -2.66 -1.50 13.18
CA SER A 73 -3.10 -2.05 14.47
C SER A 73 -4.38 -2.89 14.31
N LEU A 74 -5.38 -2.39 13.57
CA LEU A 74 -6.62 -3.12 13.30
C LEU A 74 -6.39 -4.39 12.47
N ALA A 75 -5.51 -4.34 11.48
CA ALA A 75 -5.15 -5.51 10.67
C ALA A 75 -4.55 -6.64 11.53
N LYS A 76 -3.77 -6.30 12.56
CA LYS A 76 -3.26 -7.26 13.56
C LYS A 76 -4.38 -7.86 14.42
N HIS A 77 -5.42 -7.08 14.73
CA HIS A 77 -6.58 -7.53 15.50
C HIS A 77 -7.64 -8.28 14.68
N SER A 78 -7.59 -8.17 13.35
CA SER A 78 -8.67 -8.66 12.47
C SER A 78 -8.76 -10.18 12.33
N ARG A 79 -7.89 -10.99 12.96
CA ARG A 79 -7.88 -12.46 12.78
C ARG A 79 -7.48 -13.30 13.99
N SER A 80 -7.93 -12.96 15.20
CA SER A 80 -7.80 -13.89 16.35
C SER A 80 -9.10 -14.61 16.75
N ASN A 81 -10.27 -14.25 16.20
CA ASN A 81 -11.53 -14.89 16.57
C ASN A 81 -12.04 -15.86 15.50
N ILE A 82 -11.29 -16.94 15.27
CA ILE A 82 -11.90 -18.20 14.85
C ILE A 82 -12.66 -18.72 16.08
N GLY A 83 -13.95 -18.39 16.19
CA GLY A 83 -14.86 -19.07 17.12
C GLY A 83 -15.26 -18.37 18.43
N ARG A 84 -15.07 -17.06 18.60
CA ARG A 84 -15.75 -16.30 19.67
C ARG A 84 -16.37 -15.02 19.10
N GLU A 85 -17.65 -14.83 19.44
CA GLU A 85 -18.59 -13.76 19.06
C GLU A 85 -17.99 -12.59 18.27
N GLY A 86 -18.42 -12.42 17.02
CA GLY A 86 -18.04 -11.30 16.15
C GLY A 86 -17.30 -11.66 14.85
N GLY A 87 -17.16 -12.95 14.51
CA GLY A 87 -16.64 -13.39 13.21
C GLY A 87 -17.59 -13.09 12.05
N ALA A 88 -17.05 -13.11 10.82
CA ALA A 88 -17.86 -12.96 9.59
C ALA A 88 -19.08 -13.90 9.66
N PRO A 89 -20.29 -13.41 9.36
CA PRO A 89 -21.49 -14.20 9.54
C PRO A 89 -21.39 -15.49 8.72
N PRO A 90 -21.79 -16.65 9.29
CA PRO A 90 -21.77 -17.89 8.55
C PRO A 90 -22.63 -17.75 7.29
N PHE A 91 -22.15 -18.31 6.18
CA PHE A 91 -22.93 -18.35 4.95
C PHE A 91 -24.18 -19.21 5.19
N VAL A 92 -25.34 -18.60 5.03
CA VAL A 92 -26.63 -19.29 5.10
C VAL A 92 -27.12 -19.48 3.66
N PRO A 93 -27.18 -20.72 3.12
CA PRO A 93 -27.74 -20.94 1.80
C PRO A 93 -29.23 -20.59 1.79
N PHE A 94 -29.68 -19.93 0.72
CA PHE A 94 -31.09 -19.57 0.57
C PHE A 94 -31.94 -20.82 0.32
N GLY A 95 -33.01 -21.01 1.11
CA GLY A 95 -34.11 -21.92 0.78
C GLY A 95 -34.22 -23.24 1.56
N GLN A 96 -33.64 -23.36 2.77
CA GLN A 96 -34.02 -24.45 3.66
C GLN A 96 -35.19 -24.02 4.56
N VAL A 97 -36.37 -24.53 4.22
CA VAL A 97 -37.55 -24.67 5.08
C VAL A 97 -37.42 -25.91 5.96
#